data_AF-A0A0A1VFJ7-F1
#
_entry.id   AF-A0A0A1VFJ7-F1
#
_cell.length_a   1.000
_cell.length_b   1.000
_cell.length_c   1.000
_cell.angle_alpha   90.00
_cell.angle_beta   90.00
_cell.angle_gamma   90.00
#
_symmetry.space_group_name_H-M   'P 1'
#
loop_
_entity.id
_entity.type
_entity.pdbx_description
1 polymer ?
#
loop_
_entity_poly.entity_id
_entity_poly.type
_entity_poly.pdbx_seq_one_letter_code
_entity_poly.pdbx_strand_id
1 'polypeptide(L)'
;MQPTHPTSPARRRLLAGGAASAALALFGCGGGGGDSLAGVGSGGTGSFASGPIHGFGSIIVGGVRYDDSAARIATDAGAAASSADLRLGMVVEVNGGDIATDALTGQRRAAASAISVRSEIEGPIEAIDPAAGTLAVLGQQVRVTPATVFDDDLRGGLASLRVGQVVEIYGLLNAAGQYTATRIDDEDGARHYKLRGPVSGLDSAARTFRIGTATVSYAGLGTPPAGLASGQYARVELDPVPGAAGAWTATRLQTTPTGTGSLPATGRVNAELEGYITAFASSTRFAVNGVDVDASGAARLPAGLALGRRVEVEGVLVNGTLVAREVELEDDDDRDGGGLEIEGRITSVAAGGFVVRGVTVGYDAATRFKGGTPAQLAVGVKVEVQGSLSPDGATLLATEIEFDD
;
A
#
# COMPACT_ATOMS: atom_id res chain seq x y z
N MET A 1 -61.35 36.71 7.24
CA MET A 1 -61.25 38.04 6.61
C MET A 1 -59.78 38.40 6.47
N GLN A 2 -59.38 38.86 5.28
CA GLN A 2 -58.23 39.75 5.04
C GLN A 2 -58.73 41.22 5.10
N PRO A 3 -57.89 42.29 4.93
CA PRO A 3 -56.48 42.37 4.51
C PRO A 3 -55.59 42.95 5.65
N THR A 4 -54.46 43.68 5.54
CA THR A 4 -53.76 44.39 4.43
C THR A 4 -52.27 44.64 4.76
N HIS A 5 -51.42 44.90 3.75
CA HIS A 5 -50.17 45.67 3.88
C HIS A 5 -50.34 47.08 3.26
N PRO A 6 -49.57 48.09 3.68
CA PRO A 6 -48.36 48.51 2.93
C PRO A 6 -47.22 48.99 3.89
N THR A 7 -46.03 49.50 3.53
CA THR A 7 -45.49 50.20 2.33
C THR A 7 -43.99 49.89 2.08
N SER A 8 -43.49 50.17 0.86
CA SER A 8 -42.06 50.33 0.51
C SER A 8 -41.64 51.83 0.58
N PRO A 9 -40.38 52.31 0.32
CA PRO A 9 -39.50 52.02 -0.85
C PRO A 9 -37.98 51.88 -0.44
N ALA A 10 -36.93 51.93 -1.27
CA ALA A 10 -36.77 52.36 -2.67
C ALA A 10 -35.52 51.77 -3.39
N ARG A 11 -35.60 51.65 -4.74
CA ARG A 11 -34.66 52.15 -5.81
C ARG A 11 -33.13 52.03 -5.57
N ARG A 12 -32.25 51.71 -6.55
CA ARG A 12 -32.27 51.64 -8.05
C ARG A 12 -30.94 50.91 -8.50
N ARG A 13 -30.41 50.82 -9.74
CA ARG A 13 -30.63 51.39 -11.10
C ARG A 13 -29.85 50.52 -12.14
N LEU A 14 -30.36 50.32 -13.38
CA LEU A 14 -29.59 49.96 -14.61
C LEU A 14 -28.87 48.57 -14.62
N LEU A 15 -28.50 47.95 -15.76
CA LEU A 15 -28.86 48.12 -17.19
C LEU A 15 -28.68 46.75 -17.89
N ALA A 16 -29.57 46.38 -18.81
CA ALA A 16 -29.37 45.25 -19.71
C ALA A 16 -29.86 45.63 -21.12
N GLY A 17 -28.95 45.62 -22.09
CA GLY A 17 -29.26 45.74 -23.51
C GLY A 17 -29.03 44.40 -24.19
N GLY A 18 -29.93 44.00 -25.08
CA GLY A 18 -29.80 42.77 -25.85
C GLY A 18 -29.71 43.05 -27.34
N ALA A 19 -29.20 42.08 -28.09
CA ALA A 19 -29.41 41.93 -29.52
C ALA A 19 -29.33 40.43 -29.85
N ALA A 20 -30.19 39.95 -30.75
CA ALA A 20 -30.17 38.59 -31.26
C ALA A 20 -29.64 38.57 -32.69
N SER A 21 -29.11 37.43 -33.13
CA SER A 21 -29.00 37.05 -34.55
C SER A 21 -28.83 35.53 -34.67
N ALA A 22 -29.35 34.97 -35.75
CA ALA A 22 -29.22 33.56 -36.10
C ALA A 22 -28.75 33.42 -37.55
N ALA A 23 -28.01 32.37 -37.87
CA ALA A 23 -27.59 32.07 -39.24
C ALA A 23 -27.44 30.54 -39.44
N LEU A 24 -27.82 30.05 -40.63
CA LEU A 24 -27.52 28.69 -41.11
C LEU A 24 -26.68 28.77 -42.38
N ALA A 25 -25.58 28.03 -42.44
CA ALA A 25 -24.86 27.56 -43.64
C ALA A 25 -23.78 26.57 -43.14
N LEU A 26 -23.85 25.26 -43.42
CA LEU A 26 -23.58 24.53 -44.68
C LEU A 26 -22.14 23.97 -44.76
N PHE A 27 -22.00 22.87 -45.50
CA PHE A 27 -20.91 21.89 -45.46
C PHE A 27 -19.49 22.43 -45.69
N GLY A 28 -18.54 21.84 -44.96
CA GLY A 28 -17.15 21.63 -45.40
C GLY A 28 -16.82 20.13 -45.36
N CYS A 29 -16.04 19.63 -46.32
CA CYS A 29 -15.61 18.23 -46.38
C CYS A 29 -14.11 18.16 -46.75
N GLY A 30 -13.41 17.14 -46.23
CA GLY A 30 -11.95 17.00 -46.28
C GLY A 30 -11.29 17.41 -44.95
N GLY A 31 -10.21 16.77 -44.51
CA GLY A 31 -9.51 15.61 -45.08
C GLY A 31 -8.64 14.94 -44.01
N GLY A 32 -8.31 13.65 -44.18
CA GLY A 32 -7.59 12.89 -43.15
C GLY A 32 -6.09 13.22 -43.06
N GLY A 33 -5.50 12.99 -41.90
CA GLY A 33 -4.06 13.15 -41.66
C GLY A 33 -3.64 12.56 -40.32
N GLY A 34 -2.50 11.85 -40.33
CA GLY A 34 -1.91 11.04 -39.27
C GLY A 34 -2.04 11.52 -37.82
N ASP A 35 -2.31 10.53 -36.97
CA ASP A 35 -1.70 10.28 -35.65
C ASP A 35 -1.25 11.49 -34.82
N SER A 36 -1.95 11.70 -33.71
CA SER A 36 -1.45 12.44 -32.55
C SER A 36 -2.17 11.92 -31.31
N LEU A 37 -1.65 10.83 -30.74
CA LEU A 37 -1.95 10.38 -29.38
C LEU A 37 -1.48 11.43 -28.36
N ALA A 38 -2.24 12.52 -28.24
CA ALA A 38 -2.04 13.57 -27.27
C ALA A 38 -2.43 13.08 -25.86
N GLY A 39 -1.51 12.36 -25.22
CA GLY A 39 -1.62 11.93 -23.82
C GLY A 39 -1.67 13.12 -22.87
N VAL A 40 -2.86 13.67 -22.64
CA VAL A 40 -3.09 14.78 -21.70
C VAL A 40 -3.13 14.27 -20.26
N GLY A 41 -2.03 14.47 -19.54
CA GLY A 41 -1.88 14.11 -18.13
C GLY A 41 -2.61 15.03 -17.14
N SER A 42 -2.30 14.84 -15.85
CA SER A 42 -2.63 15.74 -14.73
C SER A 42 -4.08 16.25 -14.62
N GLY A 43 -5.05 15.35 -14.74
CA GLY A 43 -6.44 15.56 -14.31
C GLY A 43 -6.64 15.58 -12.78
N GLY A 44 -5.62 15.96 -12.01
CA GLY A 44 -5.50 15.91 -10.56
C GLY A 44 -4.15 16.50 -10.11
N THR A 45 -4.05 16.96 -8.85
CA THR A 45 -2.88 17.69 -8.33
C THR A 45 -2.11 16.83 -7.33
N GLY A 46 -1.33 15.88 -7.85
CA GLY A 46 -0.58 14.92 -7.05
C GLY A 46 -0.88 13.45 -7.32
N SER A 47 -0.28 12.60 -6.48
CA SER A 47 -0.35 11.14 -6.52
C SER A 47 -0.64 10.53 -5.15
N PHE A 48 -1.21 9.32 -5.17
CA PHE A 48 -1.39 8.44 -4.04
C PHE A 48 -0.95 7.03 -4.45
N ALA A 49 -0.27 6.30 -3.57
CA ALA A 49 0.00 4.88 -3.76
C ALA A 49 -0.27 4.09 -2.47
N SER A 50 -0.77 2.87 -2.61
CA SER A 50 -0.89 1.92 -1.50
C SER A 50 -0.48 0.53 -1.97
N GLY A 51 0.65 0.04 -1.45
CA GLY A 51 1.21 -1.28 -1.78
C GLY A 51 2.47 -1.59 -0.98
N PRO A 52 3.13 -2.73 -1.23
CA PRO A 52 4.45 -3.04 -0.69
C PRO A 52 5.54 -2.14 -1.30
N ILE A 53 6.68 -2.01 -0.62
CA ILE A 53 7.91 -1.47 -1.20
C ILE A 53 8.62 -2.59 -1.96
N HIS A 54 8.64 -2.50 -3.29
CA HIS A 54 9.29 -3.46 -4.20
C HIS A 54 10.73 -3.08 -4.56
N GLY A 55 11.21 -1.90 -4.15
CA GLY A 55 12.56 -1.47 -4.49
C GLY A 55 13.04 -0.16 -3.86
N PHE A 56 14.30 0.18 -4.12
CA PHE A 56 14.97 1.39 -3.63
C PHE A 56 15.73 2.14 -4.72
N GLY A 57 15.91 3.45 -4.51
CA GLY A 57 16.40 4.42 -5.50
C GLY A 57 15.48 5.63 -5.63
N SER A 58 15.01 6.16 -4.49
CA SER A 58 13.56 6.42 -4.22
C SER A 58 12.83 5.12 -3.85
N ILE A 59 11.80 5.13 -3.01
CA ILE A 59 11.05 3.88 -2.76
C ILE A 59 10.19 3.52 -3.98
N ILE A 60 10.16 2.25 -4.36
CA ILE A 60 9.34 1.79 -5.50
C ILE A 60 8.05 1.16 -4.97
N VAL A 61 6.91 1.75 -5.32
CA VAL A 61 5.57 1.31 -4.88
C VAL A 61 4.61 1.48 -6.07
N GLY A 62 3.96 0.38 -6.47
CA GLY A 62 3.03 0.36 -7.61
C GLY A 62 3.61 0.91 -8.92
N GLY A 63 4.74 0.34 -9.36
CA GLY A 63 5.51 0.78 -10.53
C GLY A 63 6.14 2.18 -10.48
N VAL A 64 5.81 3.01 -9.48
CA VAL A 64 6.27 4.41 -9.36
C VAL A 64 7.40 4.53 -8.35
N ARG A 65 8.47 5.24 -8.73
CA ARG A 65 9.56 5.63 -7.83
C ARG A 65 9.23 6.94 -7.12
N TYR A 66 9.11 6.88 -5.80
CA TYR A 66 8.76 7.99 -4.92
C TYR A 66 9.99 8.50 -4.15
N ASP A 67 10.51 9.68 -4.52
CA ASP A 67 11.65 10.31 -3.83
C ASP A 67 11.25 10.61 -2.37
N ASP A 68 11.86 9.86 -1.45
CA ASP A 68 11.57 9.87 -0.02
C ASP A 68 12.41 10.88 0.77
N SER A 69 13.33 11.62 0.11
CA SER A 69 14.32 12.49 0.77
C SER A 69 13.74 13.70 1.52
N ALA A 70 12.56 14.16 1.12
CA ALA A 70 11.85 15.29 1.75
C ALA A 70 10.50 14.89 2.38
N ALA A 71 10.16 13.60 2.41
CA ALA A 71 8.86 13.11 2.84
C ALA A 71 8.69 13.14 4.37
N ARG A 72 7.47 13.43 4.84
CA ARG A 72 7.10 13.18 6.24
C ARG A 72 6.80 11.69 6.44
N ILE A 73 7.78 10.94 6.92
CA ILE A 73 7.68 9.50 7.16
C ILE A 73 7.18 9.23 8.59
N ALA A 74 6.23 8.32 8.74
CA ALA A 74 5.67 7.91 10.04
C ALA A 74 5.09 6.48 9.98
N THR A 75 4.90 5.85 11.13
CA THR A 75 4.05 4.65 11.26
C THR A 75 2.57 5.04 11.33
N ASP A 76 1.68 4.08 11.08
CA ASP A 76 0.23 4.24 11.23
C ASP A 76 -0.23 4.58 12.67
N ALA A 77 0.63 4.36 13.68
CA ALA A 77 0.43 4.83 15.06
C ALA A 77 0.53 6.36 15.19
N GLY A 78 1.17 7.02 14.22
CA GLY A 78 1.57 8.41 14.24
C GLY A 78 3.01 8.67 14.74
N ALA A 79 3.78 7.63 15.07
CA ALA A 79 5.18 7.79 15.47
C ALA A 79 6.05 8.19 14.27
N ALA A 80 7.01 9.09 14.48
CA ALA A 80 7.91 9.54 13.41
C ALA A 80 8.93 8.45 13.05
N ALA A 81 9.20 8.30 11.77
CA ALA A 81 10.19 7.39 11.20
C ALA A 81 10.97 8.10 10.07
N SER A 82 11.89 7.40 9.42
CA SER A 82 12.82 7.97 8.43
C SER A 82 13.03 7.07 7.22
N SER A 83 13.70 7.61 6.20
CA SER A 83 14.13 6.91 4.99
C SER A 83 15.05 5.70 5.27
N ALA A 84 15.72 5.71 6.44
CA ALA A 84 16.58 4.61 6.90
C ALA A 84 15.81 3.48 7.61
N ASP A 85 14.53 3.65 7.90
CA ASP A 85 13.68 2.66 8.58
C ASP A 85 12.83 1.85 7.58
N LEU A 86 12.67 2.34 6.35
CA LEU A 86 11.93 1.66 5.28
C LEU A 86 12.68 0.40 4.79
N ARG A 87 11.96 -0.70 4.54
CA ARG A 87 12.49 -2.00 4.08
C ARG A 87 11.65 -2.57 2.92
N LEU A 88 12.25 -3.43 2.11
CA LEU A 88 11.51 -4.18 1.07
C LEU A 88 10.38 -4.99 1.69
N GLY A 89 9.23 -5.06 1.02
CA GLY A 89 8.05 -5.79 1.50
C GLY A 89 7.27 -5.09 2.64
N MET A 90 7.74 -3.98 3.21
CA MET A 90 6.89 -3.13 4.05
C MET A 90 5.74 -2.57 3.21
N VAL A 91 4.50 -2.66 3.72
CA VAL A 91 3.34 -2.01 3.10
C VAL A 91 3.28 -0.55 3.53
N VAL A 92 3.08 0.35 2.56
CA VAL A 92 3.05 1.80 2.76
C VAL A 92 1.86 2.46 2.07
N GLU A 93 1.45 3.61 2.61
CA GLU A 93 0.57 4.58 1.94
C GLU A 93 1.39 5.85 1.64
N VAL A 94 1.59 6.16 0.36
CA VAL A 94 2.39 7.30 -0.11
C VAL A 94 1.47 8.40 -0.64
N ASN A 95 1.74 9.65 -0.28
CA ASN A 95 1.10 10.83 -0.88
C ASN A 95 2.19 11.69 -1.53
N GLY A 96 2.09 11.94 -2.83
CA GLY A 96 3.15 12.58 -3.62
C GLY A 96 2.70 13.69 -4.56
N GLY A 97 3.67 14.30 -5.24
CA GLY A 97 3.45 15.24 -6.35
C GLY A 97 2.94 14.53 -7.62
N ASP A 98 2.87 15.25 -8.74
CA ASP A 98 2.46 14.66 -10.00
C ASP A 98 3.47 13.60 -10.47
N ILE A 99 2.97 12.49 -11.05
CA ILE A 99 3.81 11.43 -11.63
C ILE A 99 4.30 11.89 -13.00
N ALA A 100 5.62 11.89 -13.17
CA ALA A 100 6.28 12.06 -14.46
C ALA A 100 6.71 10.68 -14.99
N THR A 101 6.37 10.39 -16.24
CA THR A 101 6.83 9.18 -16.95
C THR A 101 7.95 9.57 -17.92
N ASP A 102 9.11 8.92 -17.82
CA ASP A 102 10.17 9.08 -18.81
C ASP A 102 9.77 8.44 -20.15
N ALA A 103 9.88 9.21 -21.23
CA ALA A 103 9.36 8.85 -22.55
C ALA A 103 10.23 7.85 -23.34
N LEU A 104 11.41 7.49 -22.82
CA LEU A 104 12.35 6.55 -23.47
C LEU A 104 12.39 5.19 -22.76
N THR A 105 12.27 5.20 -21.43
CA THR A 105 12.38 4.02 -20.55
C THR A 105 11.04 3.58 -19.97
N GLY A 106 10.02 4.44 -20.00
CA GLY A 106 8.73 4.20 -19.32
C GLY A 106 8.78 4.37 -17.80
N GLN A 107 9.94 4.71 -17.20
CA GLN A 107 10.05 4.83 -15.74
C GLN A 107 9.15 5.94 -15.20
N ARG A 108 8.30 5.60 -14.22
CA ARG A 108 7.38 6.51 -13.53
C ARG A 108 8.04 7.03 -12.25
N ARG A 109 8.10 8.34 -12.05
CA ARG A 109 8.75 8.99 -10.89
C ARG A 109 7.88 10.12 -10.31
N ALA A 110 7.89 10.28 -9.00
CA ALA A 110 7.23 11.36 -8.27
C ALA A 110 8.01 11.74 -6.99
N ALA A 111 7.78 12.92 -6.43
CA ALA A 111 8.30 13.29 -5.11
C ALA A 111 7.28 12.95 -4.01
N ALA A 112 7.68 12.24 -2.95
CA ALA A 112 6.80 11.95 -1.82
C ALA A 112 6.74 13.15 -0.85
N SER A 113 5.52 13.49 -0.41
CA SER A 113 5.26 14.49 0.62
C SER A 113 5.02 13.86 2.00
N ALA A 114 4.42 12.67 2.03
CA ALA A 114 4.25 11.86 3.23
C ALA A 114 4.23 10.36 2.88
N ILE A 115 4.77 9.54 3.77
CA ILE A 115 4.77 8.08 3.69
C ILE A 115 4.28 7.55 5.05
N SER A 116 3.25 6.71 5.05
CA SER A 116 2.74 6.04 6.24
C SER A 116 3.03 4.54 6.17
N VAL A 117 3.85 4.04 7.10
CA VAL A 117 4.24 2.62 7.20
C VAL A 117 3.15 1.83 7.94
N ARG A 118 2.73 0.70 7.36
CA ARG A 118 1.57 -0.09 7.79
C ARG A 118 1.88 -1.60 7.88
N SER A 119 2.24 -2.06 9.06
CA SER A 119 2.04 -3.46 9.49
C SER A 119 0.57 -3.72 9.81
N GLU A 120 0.13 -4.99 9.72
CA GLU A 120 -1.24 -5.41 10.06
C GLU A 120 -1.30 -6.14 11.42
N ILE A 121 -0.21 -6.80 11.83
CA ILE A 121 -0.13 -7.59 13.07
C ILE A 121 1.26 -7.39 13.71
N GLU A 122 1.32 -7.22 15.03
CA GLU A 122 2.53 -7.23 15.86
C GLU A 122 2.20 -8.09 17.09
N GLY A 123 2.77 -9.28 17.21
CA GLY A 123 2.36 -10.19 18.30
C GLY A 123 2.96 -11.59 18.25
N PRO A 124 2.67 -12.43 19.26
CA PRO A 124 3.27 -13.74 19.43
C PRO A 124 2.68 -14.76 18.47
N ILE A 125 3.54 -15.59 17.88
CA ILE A 125 3.13 -16.70 17.01
C ILE A 125 2.40 -17.77 17.84
N GLU A 126 1.15 -18.04 17.48
CA GLU A 126 0.26 -19.01 18.13
C GLU A 126 0.42 -20.42 17.55
N ALA A 127 0.66 -20.52 16.24
CA ALA A 127 0.88 -21.78 15.52
C ALA A 127 1.69 -21.56 14.23
N ILE A 128 2.33 -22.63 13.74
CA ILE A 128 3.06 -22.65 12.46
C ILE A 128 2.72 -23.96 11.73
N ASP A 129 2.38 -23.87 10.45
CA ASP A 129 2.28 -25.01 9.52
C ASP A 129 3.21 -24.78 8.32
N PRO A 130 4.45 -25.30 8.37
CA PRO A 130 5.41 -25.19 7.27
C PRO A 130 5.02 -25.97 6.01
N ALA A 131 4.09 -26.93 6.10
CA ALA A 131 3.63 -27.70 4.94
C ALA A 131 2.52 -26.97 4.17
N ALA A 132 1.68 -26.21 4.87
CA ALA A 132 0.72 -25.28 4.27
C ALA A 132 1.34 -23.92 3.88
N GLY A 133 2.55 -23.61 4.36
CA GLY A 133 3.17 -22.29 4.18
C GLY A 133 2.47 -21.21 5.00
N THR A 134 2.01 -21.51 6.21
CA THR A 134 1.23 -20.58 7.04
C THR A 134 1.69 -20.51 8.49
N LEU A 135 1.35 -19.40 9.14
CA LEU A 135 1.43 -19.22 10.59
C LEU A 135 0.15 -18.57 11.11
N ALA A 136 -0.05 -18.61 12.43
CA ALA A 136 -1.12 -17.89 13.12
C ALA A 136 -0.54 -16.92 14.15
N VAL A 137 -1.05 -15.70 14.18
CA VAL A 137 -0.62 -14.62 15.09
C VAL A 137 -1.87 -13.83 15.50
N LEU A 138 -2.07 -13.64 16.81
CA LEU A 138 -3.24 -12.94 17.38
C LEU A 138 -4.58 -13.38 16.74
N GLY A 139 -4.84 -14.68 16.64
CA GLY A 139 -6.05 -15.24 16.06
C GLY A 139 -6.29 -14.98 14.58
N GLN A 140 -5.29 -14.49 13.83
CA GLN A 140 -5.30 -14.35 12.37
C GLN A 140 -4.52 -15.49 11.72
N GLN A 141 -4.92 -15.91 10.53
CA GLN A 141 -4.11 -16.78 9.68
C GLN A 141 -3.27 -15.93 8.72
N VAL A 142 -2.01 -16.29 8.55
CA VAL A 142 -1.05 -15.63 7.66
C VAL A 142 -0.45 -16.65 6.69
N ARG A 143 -0.46 -16.35 5.38
CA ARG A 143 0.25 -17.08 4.33
C ARG A 143 1.63 -16.45 4.11
N VAL A 144 2.66 -17.28 4.08
CA VAL A 144 3.99 -16.95 3.59
C VAL A 144 4.09 -17.40 2.13
N THR A 145 4.71 -16.59 1.28
CA THR A 145 4.88 -16.88 -0.15
C THR A 145 6.37 -16.83 -0.54
N PRO A 146 6.74 -17.31 -1.75
CA PRO A 146 8.08 -17.13 -2.30
C PRO A 146 8.57 -15.68 -2.41
N ALA A 147 7.67 -14.70 -2.27
CA ALA A 147 7.94 -13.25 -2.31
C ALA A 147 7.86 -12.56 -0.92
N THR A 148 7.52 -13.29 0.16
CA THR A 148 7.58 -12.73 1.52
C THR A 148 9.02 -12.44 1.91
N VAL A 149 9.33 -11.16 2.18
CA VAL A 149 10.62 -10.75 2.75
C VAL A 149 10.68 -11.19 4.22
N PHE A 150 11.82 -11.71 4.66
CA PHE A 150 12.11 -11.93 6.07
C PHE A 150 13.20 -10.98 6.53
N ASP A 151 13.19 -10.59 7.80
CA ASP A 151 14.31 -9.85 8.36
C ASP A 151 15.60 -10.69 8.43
N ASP A 152 16.75 -10.02 8.50
CA ASP A 152 18.07 -10.64 8.59
C ASP A 152 18.25 -11.52 9.84
N ASP A 153 17.57 -11.23 10.95
CA ASP A 153 17.58 -12.11 12.14
C ASP A 153 16.66 -13.34 11.98
N LEU A 154 15.82 -13.39 10.94
CA LEU A 154 14.90 -14.50 10.61
C LEU A 154 15.36 -15.37 9.43
N ARG A 155 16.68 -15.42 9.16
CA ARG A 155 17.28 -16.28 8.12
C ARG A 155 16.88 -17.75 8.30
N GLY A 156 16.48 -18.40 7.21
CA GLY A 156 15.71 -19.65 7.22
C GLY A 156 14.19 -19.46 7.13
N GLY A 157 13.70 -18.22 7.13
CA GLY A 157 12.31 -17.86 6.84
C GLY A 157 11.31 -18.53 7.79
N LEU A 158 10.20 -19.04 7.25
CA LEU A 158 9.16 -19.75 8.02
C LEU A 158 9.69 -20.95 8.83
N ALA A 159 10.84 -21.54 8.46
CA ALA A 159 11.46 -22.64 9.20
C ALA A 159 12.36 -22.18 10.37
N SER A 160 12.69 -20.88 10.46
CA SER A 160 13.36 -20.29 11.62
C SER A 160 12.39 -19.99 12.78
N LEU A 161 11.14 -19.65 12.42
CA LEU A 161 10.11 -19.13 13.34
C LEU A 161 9.70 -20.12 14.44
N ARG A 162 9.26 -19.56 15.57
CA ARG A 162 8.95 -20.31 16.79
C ARG A 162 7.61 -19.87 17.38
N VAL A 163 6.78 -20.84 17.80
CA VAL A 163 5.58 -20.54 18.60
C VAL A 163 6.01 -19.83 19.89
N GLY A 164 5.41 -18.67 20.16
CA GLY A 164 5.74 -17.78 21.28
C GLY A 164 6.73 -16.64 20.97
N GLN A 165 7.45 -16.69 19.85
CA GLN A 165 8.25 -15.57 19.32
C GLN A 165 7.31 -14.45 18.87
N VAL A 166 7.69 -13.19 19.10
CA VAL A 166 6.91 -12.02 18.66
C VAL A 166 7.43 -11.52 17.31
N VAL A 167 6.51 -11.27 16.38
CA VAL A 167 6.83 -10.78 15.04
C VAL A 167 5.94 -9.61 14.63
N GLU A 168 6.51 -8.67 13.86
CA GLU A 168 5.74 -7.69 13.10
C GLU A 168 5.50 -8.22 11.68
N ILE A 169 4.25 -8.14 11.21
CA ILE A 169 3.82 -8.67 9.91
C ILE A 169 3.21 -7.55 9.07
N TYR A 170 3.86 -7.30 7.95
CA TYR A 170 3.36 -6.51 6.83
C TYR A 170 2.65 -7.42 5.84
N GLY A 171 1.50 -7.01 5.32
CA GLY A 171 0.77 -7.86 4.39
C GLY A 171 -0.54 -7.29 3.88
N LEU A 172 -1.20 -8.10 3.06
CA LEU A 172 -2.44 -7.78 2.35
C LEU A 172 -3.54 -8.76 2.80
N LEU A 173 -4.68 -8.23 3.25
CA LEU A 173 -5.81 -9.05 3.71
C LEU A 173 -6.63 -9.55 2.53
N ASN A 174 -6.70 -10.87 2.34
CA ASN A 174 -7.50 -11.49 1.29
C ASN A 174 -8.99 -11.63 1.70
N ALA A 175 -9.85 -11.90 0.71
CA ALA A 175 -11.30 -11.98 0.91
C ALA A 175 -11.77 -13.18 1.77
N ALA A 176 -10.88 -14.13 2.12
CA ALA A 176 -11.18 -15.23 3.04
C ALA A 176 -10.87 -14.86 4.51
N GLY A 177 -10.28 -13.70 4.79
CA GLY A 177 -9.86 -13.28 6.13
C GLY A 177 -8.46 -13.75 6.52
N GLN A 178 -7.65 -14.19 5.56
CA GLN A 178 -6.24 -14.55 5.72
C GLN A 178 -5.36 -13.42 5.18
N TYR A 179 -4.26 -13.12 5.88
CA TYR A 179 -3.25 -12.18 5.40
C TYR A 179 -2.23 -12.90 4.53
N THR A 180 -1.84 -12.32 3.41
CA THR A 180 -0.62 -12.72 2.70
C THR A 180 0.52 -11.81 3.14
N ALA A 181 1.58 -12.38 3.71
CA ALA A 181 2.71 -11.62 4.23
C ALA A 181 3.61 -11.11 3.11
N THR A 182 3.94 -9.83 3.16
CA THR A 182 4.90 -9.17 2.26
C THR A 182 6.24 -8.95 2.95
N ARG A 183 6.23 -8.72 4.27
CA ARG A 183 7.43 -8.75 5.13
C ARG A 183 7.08 -9.30 6.53
N ILE A 184 7.98 -10.08 7.12
CA ILE A 184 7.91 -10.56 8.52
C ILE A 184 9.23 -10.23 9.23
N ASP A 185 9.12 -9.54 10.36
CA ASP A 185 10.23 -9.03 11.16
C ASP A 185 10.19 -9.59 12.59
N ASP A 186 11.35 -9.76 13.22
CA ASP A 186 11.44 -10.11 14.64
C ASP A 186 11.15 -8.87 15.51
N GLU A 187 10.30 -9.03 16.52
CA GLU A 187 9.96 -7.96 17.47
C GLU A 187 9.78 -8.57 18.89
N ASP A 188 10.69 -9.47 19.30
CA ASP A 188 10.75 -10.06 20.66
C ASP A 188 10.91 -8.99 21.77
N GLY A 189 11.08 -7.71 21.42
CA GLY A 189 11.10 -6.54 22.30
C GLY A 189 9.73 -5.85 22.55
N ALA A 190 8.66 -6.29 21.89
CA ALA A 190 7.34 -5.64 21.90
C ALA A 190 6.81 -5.30 23.30
N ARG A 191 6.28 -4.08 23.45
CA ARG A 191 5.68 -3.58 24.72
C ARG A 191 4.17 -3.42 24.68
N HIS A 192 3.62 -3.57 23.48
CA HIS A 192 2.20 -3.65 23.15
C HIS A 192 2.10 -4.65 22.00
N TYR A 193 0.92 -5.18 21.75
CA TYR A 193 0.66 -5.90 20.49
C TYR A 193 -0.23 -5.05 19.59
N LYS A 194 -0.13 -5.23 18.28
CA LYS A 194 -0.92 -4.53 17.28
C LYS A 194 -1.76 -5.53 16.51
N LEU A 195 -3.02 -5.17 16.28
CA LEU A 195 -3.88 -5.92 15.37
C LEU A 195 -4.75 -4.97 14.57
N ARG A 196 -4.78 -5.20 13.25
CA ARG A 196 -5.62 -4.51 12.29
C ARG A 196 -6.56 -5.50 11.60
N GLY A 197 -7.70 -5.03 11.11
CA GLY A 197 -8.61 -5.82 10.28
C GLY A 197 -10.10 -5.48 10.48
N PRO A 198 -11.00 -6.19 9.78
CA PRO A 198 -12.43 -5.95 9.84
C PRO A 198 -13.04 -6.40 11.17
N VAL A 199 -13.83 -5.51 11.77
CA VAL A 199 -14.59 -5.75 13.00
C VAL A 199 -15.73 -6.73 12.73
N SER A 200 -15.90 -7.71 13.61
CA SER A 200 -17.05 -8.62 13.64
C SER A 200 -17.51 -8.88 15.07
N GLY A 201 -18.73 -9.42 15.25
CA GLY A 201 -19.21 -9.82 16.58
C GLY A 201 -19.24 -8.71 17.64
N LEU A 202 -19.48 -7.45 17.23
CA LEU A 202 -19.49 -6.29 18.13
C LEU A 202 -20.65 -6.37 19.13
N ASP A 203 -20.32 -6.50 20.41
CA ASP A 203 -21.24 -6.37 21.55
C ASP A 203 -20.96 -5.05 22.28
N SER A 204 -21.87 -4.09 22.12
CA SER A 204 -21.77 -2.76 22.71
C SER A 204 -22.11 -2.71 24.21
N ALA A 205 -22.73 -3.76 24.76
CA ALA A 205 -23.04 -3.89 26.18
C ALA A 205 -21.87 -4.55 26.94
N ALA A 206 -21.29 -5.61 26.38
CA ALA A 206 -20.07 -6.25 26.90
C ALA A 206 -18.79 -5.43 26.61
N ARG A 207 -18.87 -4.47 25.67
CA ARG A 207 -17.73 -3.70 25.13
C ARG A 207 -16.64 -4.61 24.56
N THR A 208 -17.04 -5.52 23.68
CA THR A 208 -16.15 -6.46 22.97
C THR A 208 -16.46 -6.52 21.48
N PHE A 209 -15.49 -6.95 20.68
CA PHE A 209 -15.65 -7.34 19.28
C PHE A 209 -14.59 -8.38 18.90
N ARG A 210 -14.53 -8.77 17.63
CA ARG A 210 -13.50 -9.64 17.06
C ARG A 210 -12.86 -9.06 15.82
N ILE A 211 -11.59 -9.37 15.62
CA ILE A 211 -10.88 -9.32 14.32
C ILE A 211 -10.36 -10.74 14.09
N GLY A 212 -10.70 -11.36 12.96
CA GLY A 212 -10.47 -12.80 12.76
C GLY A 212 -11.09 -13.63 13.88
N THR A 213 -10.30 -14.48 14.54
CA THR A 213 -10.76 -15.24 15.71
C THR A 213 -10.48 -14.55 17.06
N ALA A 214 -9.54 -13.61 17.10
CA ALA A 214 -9.19 -12.88 18.32
C ALA A 214 -10.36 -12.03 18.83
N THR A 215 -10.71 -12.21 20.11
CA THR A 215 -11.71 -11.40 20.79
C THR A 215 -11.02 -10.26 21.53
N VAL A 216 -11.44 -9.04 21.24
CA VAL A 216 -10.86 -7.79 21.78
C VAL A 216 -11.88 -7.14 22.71
N SER A 217 -11.44 -6.78 23.92
CA SER A 217 -12.22 -5.93 24.82
C SER A 217 -11.74 -4.49 24.73
N TYR A 218 -12.67 -3.57 24.53
CA TYR A 218 -12.45 -2.12 24.65
C TYR A 218 -13.09 -1.56 25.92
N ALA A 219 -13.38 -2.43 26.91
CA ALA A 219 -14.07 -2.08 28.15
C ALA A 219 -13.39 -0.93 28.92
N GLY A 220 -12.05 -0.95 28.99
CA GLY A 220 -11.23 0.06 29.65
C GLY A 220 -11.04 1.38 28.89
N LEU A 221 -11.46 1.45 27.63
CA LEU A 221 -11.44 2.70 26.86
C LEU A 221 -12.67 3.58 27.22
N GLY A 222 -12.55 4.89 27.02
CA GLY A 222 -13.61 5.85 27.39
C GLY A 222 -14.85 5.77 26.48
N THR A 223 -14.99 6.72 25.57
CA THR A 223 -15.95 6.66 24.47
C THR A 223 -15.27 5.94 23.29
N PRO A 224 -15.87 4.89 22.69
CA PRO A 224 -15.31 4.27 21.49
C PRO A 224 -15.31 5.25 20.31
N PRO A 225 -14.43 5.08 19.30
CA PRO A 225 -14.40 5.96 18.14
C PRO A 225 -15.72 5.90 17.35
N ALA A 226 -16.09 7.03 16.75
CA ALA A 226 -17.22 7.10 15.83
C ALA A 226 -16.93 6.24 14.59
N GLY A 227 -17.88 5.38 14.22
CA GLY A 227 -17.71 4.40 13.13
C GLY A 227 -17.36 2.98 13.57
N LEU A 228 -17.21 2.69 14.88
CA LEU A 228 -17.07 1.31 15.34
C LEU A 228 -18.35 0.50 15.07
N ALA A 229 -18.31 -0.33 14.03
CA ALA A 229 -19.40 -1.19 13.58
C ALA A 229 -18.86 -2.45 12.88
N SER A 230 -19.65 -3.53 12.85
CA SER A 230 -19.30 -4.74 12.10
C SER A 230 -19.06 -4.42 10.61
N GLY A 231 -17.98 -4.96 10.05
CA GLY A 231 -17.54 -4.73 8.67
C GLY A 231 -16.65 -3.49 8.48
N GLN A 232 -16.50 -2.62 9.47
CA GLN A 232 -15.54 -1.51 9.43
C GLN A 232 -14.14 -2.00 9.82
N TYR A 233 -13.08 -1.39 9.28
CA TYR A 233 -11.72 -1.70 9.69
C TYR A 233 -11.41 -1.04 11.03
N ALA A 234 -10.84 -1.80 11.95
CA ALA A 234 -10.26 -1.30 13.19
C ALA A 234 -8.76 -1.55 13.23
N ARG A 235 -8.06 -0.66 13.92
CA ARG A 235 -6.67 -0.78 14.35
C ARG A 235 -6.67 -0.70 15.87
N VAL A 236 -6.13 -1.71 16.54
CA VAL A 236 -5.96 -1.74 17.99
C VAL A 236 -4.49 -1.87 18.37
N GLU A 237 -4.12 -1.12 19.41
CA GLU A 237 -2.96 -1.43 20.24
C GLU A 237 -3.51 -2.15 21.47
N LEU A 238 -2.84 -3.23 21.87
CA LEU A 238 -3.29 -4.22 22.83
C LEU A 238 -2.27 -4.36 23.97
N ASP A 239 -2.75 -4.66 25.17
CA ASP A 239 -1.90 -5.13 26.27
C ASP A 239 -1.30 -6.50 25.88
N PRO A 240 0.02 -6.71 26.04
CA PRO A 240 0.67 -7.97 25.67
C PRO A 240 0.29 -9.14 26.60
N VAL A 241 -0.41 -8.88 27.70
CA VAL A 241 -1.02 -9.90 28.56
C VAL A 241 -2.51 -10.04 28.23
N PRO A 242 -2.98 -11.19 27.74
CA PRO A 242 -4.40 -11.40 27.47
C PRO A 242 -5.21 -11.37 28.77
N GLY A 243 -6.39 -10.73 28.71
CA GLY A 243 -7.28 -10.55 29.84
C GLY A 243 -8.13 -11.77 30.18
N ALA A 244 -9.18 -11.53 30.98
CA ALA A 244 -10.11 -12.58 31.40
C ALA A 244 -10.72 -13.32 30.19
N ALA A 245 -10.83 -14.65 30.31
CA ALA A 245 -11.29 -15.56 29.26
C ALA A 245 -10.50 -15.49 27.93
N GLY A 246 -9.27 -14.97 27.93
CA GLY A 246 -8.41 -14.89 26.73
C GLY A 246 -8.77 -13.75 25.78
N ALA A 247 -9.56 -12.76 26.22
CA ALA A 247 -9.82 -11.56 25.43
C ALA A 247 -8.65 -10.58 25.53
N TRP A 248 -8.14 -10.08 24.40
CA TRP A 248 -7.10 -9.07 24.37
C TRP A 248 -7.63 -7.71 24.84
N THR A 249 -6.89 -7.00 25.69
CA THR A 249 -7.31 -5.69 26.23
C THR A 249 -6.80 -4.58 25.31
N ALA A 250 -7.70 -3.85 24.66
CA ALA A 250 -7.30 -2.70 23.83
C ALA A 250 -6.88 -1.51 24.70
N THR A 251 -5.64 -1.06 24.52
CA THR A 251 -5.08 0.17 25.10
C THR A 251 -5.32 1.39 24.19
N ARG A 252 -5.45 1.16 22.87
CA ARG A 252 -5.89 2.15 21.88
C ARG A 252 -6.81 1.47 20.86
N LEU A 253 -7.81 2.21 20.37
CA LEU A 253 -8.73 1.76 19.32
C LEU A 253 -8.98 2.91 18.34
N GLN A 254 -8.72 2.65 17.06
CA GLN A 254 -8.99 3.54 15.93
C GLN A 254 -9.79 2.77 14.88
N THR A 255 -10.59 3.48 14.08
CA THR A 255 -11.39 2.91 12.98
C THR A 255 -11.06 3.63 11.67
N THR A 256 -10.84 2.88 10.60
CA THR A 256 -10.57 3.40 9.25
C THR A 256 -11.71 3.02 8.29
N PRO A 257 -12.07 3.89 7.31
CA PRO A 257 -13.16 3.57 6.38
C PRO A 257 -12.85 2.36 5.47
N THR A 258 -11.56 2.13 5.18
CA THR A 258 -11.06 1.07 4.31
C THR A 258 -9.87 0.34 4.95
N GLY A 259 -9.38 -0.70 4.26
CA GLY A 259 -8.11 -1.36 4.51
C GLY A 259 -6.89 -0.53 4.08
N THR A 260 -7.06 0.68 3.55
CA THR A 260 -6.00 1.65 3.23
C THR A 260 -6.19 2.95 4.04
N GLY A 261 -5.66 2.93 5.27
CA GLY A 261 -5.60 4.04 6.24
C GLY A 261 -6.59 5.19 6.07
N SER A 262 -6.16 6.25 5.39
CA SER A 262 -6.97 7.44 5.13
C SER A 262 -6.77 7.96 3.72
N LEU A 263 -7.69 7.57 2.84
CA LEU A 263 -7.74 8.03 1.45
C LEU A 263 -7.79 9.58 1.35
N PRO A 264 -7.14 10.19 0.33
CA PRO A 264 -7.27 11.61 0.01
C PRO A 264 -8.74 12.06 -0.09
N ALA A 265 -9.18 12.81 0.92
CA ALA A 265 -10.60 13.08 1.17
C ALA A 265 -11.26 14.09 0.20
N THR A 266 -10.48 14.82 -0.60
CA THR A 266 -10.98 15.84 -1.52
C THR A 266 -10.15 15.91 -2.80
N GLY A 267 -10.82 16.22 -3.91
CA GLY A 267 -10.18 16.51 -5.20
C GLY A 267 -10.12 15.32 -6.15
N ARG A 268 -9.10 15.35 -7.01
CA ARG A 268 -8.75 14.30 -7.97
C ARG A 268 -7.25 14.07 -7.83
N VAL A 269 -6.84 12.82 -7.68
CA VAL A 269 -5.44 12.44 -7.44
C VAL A 269 -5.15 11.21 -8.31
N ASN A 270 -4.01 11.15 -8.99
CA ASN A 270 -3.61 9.90 -9.65
C ASN A 270 -3.33 8.85 -8.57
N ALA A 271 -3.78 7.61 -8.75
CA ALA A 271 -3.78 6.63 -7.68
C ALA A 271 -3.39 5.25 -8.18
N GLU A 272 -2.37 4.67 -7.54
CA GLU A 272 -1.97 3.27 -7.70
C GLU A 272 -2.43 2.49 -6.45
N LEU A 273 -3.11 1.37 -6.64
CA LEU A 273 -3.62 0.56 -5.53
C LEU A 273 -3.36 -0.93 -5.78
N GLU A 274 -2.44 -1.50 -5.00
CA GLU A 274 -2.16 -2.92 -4.99
C GLU A 274 -2.88 -3.61 -3.82
N GLY A 275 -3.51 -4.75 -4.07
CA GLY A 275 -4.19 -5.51 -3.02
C GLY A 275 -5.11 -6.60 -3.50
N TYR A 276 -5.85 -7.21 -2.57
CA TYR A 276 -6.87 -8.19 -2.91
C TYR A 276 -8.22 -7.54 -3.21
N ILE A 277 -8.93 -8.11 -4.18
CA ILE A 277 -10.36 -7.83 -4.40
C ILE A 277 -11.14 -8.36 -3.19
N THR A 278 -11.47 -7.45 -2.27
CA THR A 278 -12.24 -7.67 -1.03
C THR A 278 -13.75 -7.71 -1.23
N ALA A 279 -14.27 -7.13 -2.31
CA ALA A 279 -15.68 -7.25 -2.73
C ALA A 279 -15.77 -7.24 -4.25
N PHE A 280 -16.73 -7.96 -4.84
CA PHE A 280 -16.84 -8.12 -6.29
C PHE A 280 -18.30 -8.17 -6.73
N ALA A 281 -18.75 -7.18 -7.52
CA ALA A 281 -20.09 -7.14 -8.11
C ALA A 281 -20.04 -7.40 -9.64
N SER A 282 -18.99 -6.93 -10.31
CA SER A 282 -18.63 -7.28 -11.69
C SER A 282 -17.14 -7.04 -11.92
N SER A 283 -16.61 -7.48 -13.07
CA SER A 283 -15.25 -7.13 -13.52
C SER A 283 -15.03 -5.62 -13.66
N THR A 284 -16.08 -4.81 -13.74
CA THR A 284 -16.01 -3.34 -13.81
C THR A 284 -16.35 -2.64 -12.49
N ARG A 285 -16.85 -3.36 -11.48
CA ARG A 285 -17.30 -2.81 -10.18
C ARG A 285 -16.95 -3.77 -9.05
N PHE A 286 -15.88 -3.45 -8.34
CA PHE A 286 -15.30 -4.26 -7.26
C PHE A 286 -14.66 -3.34 -6.21
N ALA A 287 -14.09 -3.89 -5.14
CA ALA A 287 -13.35 -3.11 -4.16
C ALA A 287 -12.03 -3.80 -3.77
N VAL A 288 -10.93 -3.06 -3.75
CA VAL A 288 -9.57 -3.55 -3.43
C VAL A 288 -9.15 -2.98 -2.08
N ASN A 289 -8.73 -3.82 -1.14
CA ASN A 289 -8.45 -3.40 0.25
C ASN A 289 -9.60 -2.56 0.87
N GLY A 290 -10.85 -2.81 0.50
CA GLY A 290 -12.02 -2.01 0.90
C GLY A 290 -12.22 -0.66 0.22
N VAL A 291 -11.38 -0.27 -0.75
CA VAL A 291 -11.57 0.92 -1.61
C VAL A 291 -12.45 0.55 -2.80
N ASP A 292 -13.57 1.25 -3.00
CA ASP A 292 -14.44 1.05 -4.16
C ASP A 292 -13.71 1.39 -5.47
N VAL A 293 -13.77 0.50 -6.45
CA VAL A 293 -13.20 0.66 -7.80
C VAL A 293 -14.31 0.71 -8.85
N ASP A 294 -14.28 1.74 -9.70
CA ASP A 294 -15.06 1.80 -10.94
C ASP A 294 -14.12 1.70 -12.14
N ALA A 295 -14.08 0.51 -12.73
CA ALA A 295 -13.30 0.19 -13.93
C ALA A 295 -14.17 0.15 -15.20
N SER A 296 -15.36 0.76 -15.19
CA SER A 296 -16.24 0.82 -16.37
C SER A 296 -15.68 1.63 -17.54
N GLY A 297 -14.66 2.46 -17.29
CA GLY A 297 -13.91 3.22 -18.30
C GLY A 297 -12.44 2.83 -18.46
N ALA A 298 -12.01 1.68 -17.90
CA ALA A 298 -10.62 1.23 -18.00
C ALA A 298 -10.24 0.88 -19.45
N ALA A 299 -9.06 1.32 -19.88
CA ALA A 299 -8.51 1.05 -21.21
C ALA A 299 -7.96 -0.38 -21.32
N ARG A 300 -7.45 -0.93 -20.22
CA ARG A 300 -7.03 -2.33 -20.07
C ARG A 300 -7.74 -2.92 -18.84
N LEU A 301 -8.37 -4.07 -19.04
CA LEU A 301 -9.10 -4.81 -18.02
C LEU A 301 -8.94 -6.32 -18.28
N PRO A 302 -8.32 -7.09 -17.39
CA PRO A 302 -7.98 -8.48 -17.66
C PRO A 302 -9.20 -9.41 -17.48
N ALA A 303 -9.16 -10.55 -18.18
CA ALA A 303 -10.06 -11.65 -17.88
C ALA A 303 -9.66 -12.34 -16.57
N GLY A 304 -10.61 -12.90 -15.83
CA GLY A 304 -10.34 -13.65 -14.60
C GLY A 304 -10.41 -12.84 -13.29
N LEU A 305 -10.71 -11.54 -13.36
CA LEU A 305 -11.04 -10.75 -12.16
C LEU A 305 -12.18 -11.40 -11.37
N ALA A 306 -11.95 -11.63 -10.08
CA ALA A 306 -12.88 -12.28 -9.15
C ALA A 306 -12.54 -11.91 -7.70
N LEU A 307 -13.48 -12.16 -6.78
CA LEU A 307 -13.26 -12.03 -5.34
C LEU A 307 -12.02 -12.83 -4.90
N GLY A 308 -11.12 -12.19 -4.15
CA GLY A 308 -9.89 -12.81 -3.63
C GLY A 308 -8.70 -12.89 -4.60
N ARG A 309 -8.80 -12.40 -5.85
CA ARG A 309 -7.61 -12.17 -6.68
C ARG A 309 -6.82 -10.95 -6.18
N ARG A 310 -5.49 -11.02 -6.21
CA ARG A 310 -4.59 -9.85 -6.09
C ARG A 310 -4.60 -9.09 -7.43
N VAL A 311 -4.54 -7.76 -7.35
CA VAL A 311 -4.54 -6.83 -8.49
C VAL A 311 -3.73 -5.59 -8.15
N GLU A 312 -3.09 -5.00 -9.16
CA GLU A 312 -2.78 -3.58 -9.19
C GLU A 312 -3.86 -2.83 -9.97
N VAL A 313 -4.23 -1.63 -9.51
CA VAL A 313 -5.22 -0.76 -10.15
C VAL A 313 -4.65 0.65 -10.30
N GLU A 314 -4.35 1.06 -11.53
CA GLU A 314 -4.01 2.45 -11.84
C GLU A 314 -5.27 3.27 -12.12
N GLY A 315 -5.36 4.49 -11.60
CA GLY A 315 -6.54 5.31 -11.84
C GLY A 315 -6.46 6.75 -11.36
N VAL A 316 -7.66 7.32 -11.17
CA VAL A 316 -7.86 8.60 -10.48
C VAL A 316 -8.79 8.36 -9.30
N LEU A 317 -8.31 8.63 -8.08
CA LEU A 317 -9.16 8.64 -6.90
C LEU A 317 -10.02 9.90 -6.92
N VAL A 318 -11.34 9.72 -6.80
CA VAL A 318 -12.34 10.79 -6.82
C VAL A 318 -13.34 10.54 -5.68
N ASN A 319 -13.33 11.41 -4.67
CA ASN A 319 -14.22 11.34 -3.50
C ASN A 319 -14.25 9.97 -2.78
N GLY A 320 -13.14 9.23 -2.79
CA GLY A 320 -13.01 7.90 -2.17
C GLY A 320 -13.26 6.71 -3.10
N THR A 321 -13.75 6.92 -4.33
CA THR A 321 -13.84 5.87 -5.37
C THR A 321 -12.66 5.97 -6.32
N LEU A 322 -11.99 4.85 -6.59
CA LEU A 322 -10.92 4.76 -7.58
C LEU A 322 -11.52 4.53 -8.97
N VAL A 323 -11.48 5.56 -9.82
CA VAL A 323 -11.87 5.44 -11.23
C VAL A 323 -10.68 4.90 -12.01
N ALA A 324 -10.70 3.59 -12.32
CA ALA A 324 -9.57 2.89 -12.91
C ALA A 324 -9.37 3.26 -14.39
N ARG A 325 -8.10 3.44 -14.78
CA ARG A 325 -7.63 3.49 -16.17
C ARG A 325 -7.12 2.12 -16.62
N GLU A 326 -6.45 1.42 -15.72
CA GLU A 326 -5.76 0.15 -15.94
C GLU A 326 -6.02 -0.75 -14.74
N VAL A 327 -6.08 -2.06 -14.98
CA VAL A 327 -6.10 -3.09 -13.94
C VAL A 327 -5.15 -4.19 -14.39
N GLU A 328 -4.27 -4.62 -13.51
CA GLU A 328 -3.37 -5.76 -13.70
C GLU A 328 -3.85 -6.93 -12.81
N LEU A 329 -3.40 -8.15 -13.10
CA LEU A 329 -3.64 -9.32 -12.26
C LEU A 329 -2.31 -9.79 -11.68
N GLU A 330 -2.11 -9.55 -10.39
CA GLU A 330 -0.93 -10.02 -9.68
C GLU A 330 -1.11 -11.47 -9.26
N ASP A 331 -0.01 -12.22 -9.23
CA ASP A 331 0.07 -13.53 -8.56
C ASP A 331 0.84 -13.42 -7.23
N ASP A 332 0.43 -14.21 -6.25
CA ASP A 332 0.93 -14.11 -4.86
C ASP A 332 2.35 -14.67 -4.67
N ASP A 333 2.83 -15.45 -5.65
CA ASP A 333 4.07 -16.22 -5.59
C ASP A 333 5.16 -15.70 -6.55
N ASP A 334 4.85 -14.68 -7.35
CA ASP A 334 5.79 -14.08 -8.29
C ASP A 334 6.85 -13.23 -7.55
N ARG A 335 8.13 -13.48 -7.85
CA ARG A 335 9.29 -12.72 -7.34
C ARG A 335 9.68 -11.59 -8.28
N ASP A 336 8.66 -10.87 -8.76
CA ASP A 336 8.68 -9.88 -9.83
C ASP A 336 9.25 -10.39 -11.17
N GLY A 337 8.48 -10.27 -12.26
CA GLY A 337 8.90 -10.74 -13.59
C GLY A 337 10.18 -10.08 -14.15
N GLY A 338 10.61 -8.95 -13.57
CA GLY A 338 11.90 -8.28 -13.84
C GLY A 338 12.95 -8.43 -12.73
N GLY A 339 12.58 -8.97 -11.56
CA GLY A 339 13.38 -8.96 -10.33
C GLY A 339 13.26 -7.67 -9.51
N LEU A 340 13.58 -7.78 -8.21
CA LEU A 340 13.66 -6.67 -7.27
C LEU A 340 14.87 -5.78 -7.59
N GLU A 341 14.71 -4.46 -7.45
CA GLU A 341 15.76 -3.47 -7.70
C GLU A 341 16.05 -2.63 -6.45
N ILE A 342 17.32 -2.55 -6.03
CA ILE A 342 17.75 -1.66 -4.94
C ILE A 342 18.96 -0.80 -5.33
N GLU A 343 18.78 0.52 -5.27
CA GLU A 343 19.81 1.53 -5.42
C GLU A 343 20.15 2.17 -4.07
N GLY A 344 21.44 2.31 -3.77
CA GLY A 344 21.90 3.01 -2.58
C GLY A 344 23.40 2.88 -2.34
N ARG A 345 23.86 3.36 -1.17
CA ARG A 345 25.25 3.18 -0.73
C ARG A 345 25.39 1.96 0.16
N ILE A 346 26.46 1.20 -0.04
CA ILE A 346 26.82 0.03 0.74
C ILE A 346 27.10 0.43 2.19
N THR A 347 26.46 -0.23 3.16
CA THR A 347 26.61 0.04 4.61
C THR A 347 27.50 -0.97 5.32
N SER A 348 27.55 -2.22 4.83
CA SER A 348 28.48 -3.26 5.30
C SER A 348 28.88 -4.19 4.15
N VAL A 349 30.01 -4.90 4.29
CA VAL A 349 30.52 -5.87 3.32
C VAL A 349 30.95 -7.15 4.05
N ALA A 350 30.64 -8.30 3.46
CA ALA A 350 30.99 -9.64 3.92
C ALA A 350 31.62 -10.47 2.77
N ALA A 351 32.04 -11.69 3.06
CA ALA A 351 32.53 -12.59 2.01
C ALA A 351 31.36 -13.09 1.13
N GLY A 352 31.27 -12.63 -0.12
CA GLY A 352 30.20 -13.00 -1.06
C GLY A 352 28.90 -12.21 -0.90
N GLY A 353 28.91 -11.10 -0.15
CA GLY A 353 27.72 -10.27 0.05
C GLY A 353 28.00 -8.91 0.68
N PHE A 354 26.98 -8.06 0.72
CA PHE A 354 27.03 -6.71 1.28
C PHE A 354 25.62 -6.23 1.64
N VAL A 355 25.48 -5.10 2.35
CA VAL A 355 24.16 -4.54 2.72
C VAL A 355 23.97 -3.18 2.07
N VAL A 356 22.79 -2.95 1.47
CA VAL A 356 22.31 -1.66 0.95
C VAL A 356 20.89 -1.44 1.47
N ARG A 357 20.54 -0.23 1.95
CA ARG A 357 19.18 0.11 2.47
C ARG A 357 18.62 -0.85 3.55
N GLY A 358 19.50 -1.62 4.22
CA GLY A 358 19.09 -2.65 5.20
C GLY A 358 18.69 -4.00 4.58
N VAL A 359 18.96 -4.21 3.29
CA VAL A 359 18.79 -5.48 2.59
C VAL A 359 20.15 -6.16 2.47
N THR A 360 20.28 -7.40 2.97
CA THR A 360 21.44 -8.24 2.68
C THR A 360 21.40 -8.72 1.23
N VAL A 361 22.47 -8.45 0.49
CA VAL A 361 22.69 -8.85 -0.90
C VAL A 361 23.73 -9.96 -0.95
N GLY A 362 23.39 -11.08 -1.59
CA GLY A 362 24.34 -12.13 -1.98
C GLY A 362 24.66 -12.07 -3.46
N TYR A 363 25.91 -12.34 -3.83
CA TYR A 363 26.35 -12.41 -5.22
C TYR A 363 27.30 -13.60 -5.45
N ASP A 364 27.35 -14.12 -6.67
CA ASP A 364 28.16 -15.30 -7.02
C ASP A 364 28.92 -15.11 -8.35
N ALA A 365 29.34 -16.22 -8.98
CA ALA A 365 30.07 -16.21 -10.24
C ALA A 365 29.18 -16.02 -11.49
N ALA A 366 27.86 -16.00 -11.34
CA ALA A 366 26.89 -15.71 -12.40
C ALA A 366 26.35 -14.26 -12.33
N THR A 367 26.45 -13.59 -11.19
CA THR A 367 26.11 -12.17 -11.04
C THR A 367 26.88 -11.30 -12.04
N ARG A 368 26.17 -10.52 -12.85
CA ARG A 368 26.73 -9.58 -13.83
C ARG A 368 27.20 -8.30 -13.14
N PHE A 369 28.39 -7.82 -13.47
CA PHE A 369 28.92 -6.56 -12.95
C PHE A 369 29.10 -5.53 -14.07
N LYS A 370 28.61 -4.30 -13.85
CA LYS A 370 28.82 -3.12 -14.70
C LYS A 370 29.49 -2.01 -13.90
N GLY A 371 30.25 -1.12 -14.55
CA GLY A 371 30.95 0.01 -13.91
C GLY A 371 32.13 -0.36 -13.00
N GLY A 372 32.15 -1.57 -12.43
CA GLY A 372 33.19 -2.04 -11.52
C GLY A 372 33.28 -3.56 -11.41
N THR A 373 33.81 -4.04 -10.29
CA THR A 373 34.13 -5.45 -10.03
C THR A 373 33.92 -5.79 -8.55
N PRO A 374 33.79 -7.07 -8.15
CA PRO A 374 33.65 -7.46 -6.75
C PRO A 374 34.72 -6.90 -5.80
N ALA A 375 35.94 -6.64 -6.30
CA ALA A 375 37.04 -6.07 -5.52
C ALA A 375 36.86 -4.58 -5.18
N GLN A 376 35.85 -3.91 -5.74
CA GLN A 376 35.49 -2.51 -5.48
C GLN A 376 34.29 -2.38 -4.53
N LEU A 377 33.66 -3.49 -4.10
CA LEU A 377 32.56 -3.47 -3.13
C LEU A 377 33.10 -3.05 -1.76
N ALA A 378 32.80 -1.81 -1.36
CA ALA A 378 33.26 -1.20 -0.12
C ALA A 378 32.19 -0.28 0.48
N VAL A 379 32.22 -0.09 1.80
CA VAL A 379 31.27 0.79 2.51
C VAL A 379 31.35 2.22 1.95
N GLY A 380 30.19 2.80 1.63
CA GLY A 380 30.04 4.13 1.03
C GLY A 380 29.98 4.15 -0.49
N VAL A 381 30.39 3.08 -1.19
CA VAL A 381 30.23 2.96 -2.66
C VAL A 381 28.75 2.90 -3.01
N LYS A 382 28.35 3.57 -4.09
CA LYS A 382 26.97 3.53 -4.61
C LYS A 382 26.84 2.39 -5.61
N VAL A 383 25.74 1.64 -5.52
CA VAL A 383 25.37 0.58 -6.46
C VAL A 383 23.88 0.59 -6.73
N GLU A 384 23.49 0.19 -7.94
CA GLU A 384 22.18 -0.40 -8.24
C GLU A 384 22.34 -1.93 -8.27
N VAL A 385 21.39 -2.65 -7.69
CA VAL A 385 21.38 -4.13 -7.64
C VAL A 385 20.03 -4.62 -8.14
N GLN A 386 20.05 -5.49 -9.15
CA GLN A 386 18.86 -6.21 -9.62
C GLN A 386 18.99 -7.69 -9.24
N GLY A 387 17.92 -8.31 -8.75
CA GLY A 387 17.98 -9.67 -8.23
C GLY A 387 16.63 -10.30 -7.90
N SER A 388 16.65 -11.39 -7.13
CA SER A 388 15.43 -12.05 -6.62
C SER A 388 15.66 -12.56 -5.20
N LEU A 389 14.60 -12.70 -4.40
CA LEU A 389 14.73 -13.22 -3.04
C LEU A 389 15.24 -14.68 -3.03
N SER A 390 16.10 -14.96 -2.06
CA SER A 390 16.48 -16.32 -1.66
C SER A 390 15.23 -17.15 -1.28
N PRO A 391 15.31 -18.51 -1.31
CA PRO A 391 14.16 -19.36 -0.97
C PRO A 391 13.62 -19.19 0.44
N ASP A 392 14.37 -18.55 1.35
CA ASP A 392 13.99 -18.21 2.71
C ASP A 392 13.60 -16.73 2.91
N GLY A 393 13.58 -15.91 1.85
CA GLY A 393 13.13 -14.52 1.84
C GLY A 393 14.05 -13.48 2.49
N ALA A 394 15.17 -13.91 3.09
CA ALA A 394 16.05 -13.06 3.91
C ALA A 394 17.28 -12.49 3.17
N THR A 395 17.43 -12.73 1.86
CA THR A 395 18.58 -12.22 1.08
C THR A 395 18.21 -11.95 -0.37
N LEU A 396 18.62 -10.80 -0.91
CA LEU A 396 18.54 -10.51 -2.34
C LEU A 396 19.70 -11.20 -3.08
N LEU A 397 19.39 -12.19 -3.92
CA LEU A 397 20.36 -12.85 -4.79
C LEU A 397 20.52 -12.03 -6.08
N ALA A 398 21.66 -11.36 -6.22
CA ALA A 398 21.91 -10.41 -7.29
C ALA A 398 22.17 -11.11 -8.65
N THR A 399 21.39 -10.73 -9.66
CA THR A 399 21.62 -11.09 -11.07
C THR A 399 22.47 -10.03 -11.78
N GLU A 400 22.36 -8.76 -11.36
CA GLU A 400 23.24 -7.66 -11.76
C GLU A 400 23.58 -6.74 -10.58
N ILE A 401 24.82 -6.24 -10.57
CA ILE A 401 25.28 -5.12 -9.75
C ILE A 401 25.94 -4.08 -10.67
N GLU A 402 25.38 -2.89 -10.73
CA GLU A 402 25.92 -1.73 -11.46
C GLU A 402 26.50 -0.73 -10.46
N PHE A 403 27.77 -0.36 -10.65
CA PHE A 403 28.43 0.69 -9.87
C PHE A 403 28.07 2.08 -10.44
N ASP A 404 27.72 3.01 -9.56
CA ASP A 404 27.37 4.40 -9.89
C ASP A 404 28.23 5.39 -9.08
N ASP A 405 28.37 6.63 -9.56
CA ASP A 405 29.36 7.63 -9.09
C ASP A 405 29.00 8.33 -7.73
#